data_AF-A0A942D155-F1
#
_entry.id   AF-A0A942D155-F1
#
_cell.length_a   1.000
_cell.length_b   1.000
_cell.length_c   1.000
_cell.angle_alpha   90.00
_cell.angle_beta   90.00
_cell.angle_gamma   90.00
#
_symmetry.space_group_name_H-M   'P 1'
#
loop_
_entity.id
_entity.type
_entity.pdbx_description
1 polymer ?
#
loop_
_entity_poly.entity_id
_entity_poly.type
_entity_poly.pdbx_seq_one_letter_code
_entity_poly.pdbx_strand_id
1 'polypeptide(L)'
;MADEQTVGAAREAVPFRVITADGEQIDLTYSSPRPAASHDEAQALESQPWFDSGQPLHNWKLHETDFYDEVETIWGQRWGAEGIGRLREVLVSRPTENETRPEFAREWQYYYSTASGNADLGRLQAQFDEYYQVLADHGVRVHYVEPPVPAIGAYGYLKNLVTLAGGGLVVRGGAIVHRMGLGAWQRGREVIWTKALAALGVPIYLTIHGRGIGEPGAGRWLDSGTFVFNDSVVANEEGLRQIEFVLDTLGVEMIRTYSPGWVQTTGHGNVGTTHADMFVMIPDEGVCVLAPHLVDYGFVRELARRDFQIIDVPVEEYWDLAVNAVTLEPGKVVMNAGSPTVIAALEGAGVEVIQVDFSESHKFAIAGLHCATLELVRDQPS
;
A
#
# COMPACT_ATOMS: atom_id res chain seq x y z
N MET A 1 -15.58 -32.87 -13.30
CA MET A 1 -16.93 -32.26 -13.42
C MET A 1 -16.71 -30.77 -13.52
N ALA A 2 -17.50 -30.12 -14.36
CA ALA A 2 -17.16 -28.90 -15.09
C ALA A 2 -16.73 -27.74 -14.20
N ASP A 3 -15.66 -27.09 -14.67
CA ASP A 3 -15.13 -25.80 -14.27
C ASP A 3 -16.16 -24.73 -14.69
N GLU A 4 -17.04 -24.32 -13.76
CA GLU A 4 -17.85 -23.12 -13.96
C GLU A 4 -16.94 -21.91 -13.73
N GLN A 5 -16.31 -21.46 -14.81
CA GLN A 5 -15.90 -20.07 -14.94
C GLN A 5 -17.13 -19.20 -14.68
N THR A 6 -17.22 -18.64 -13.48
CA THR A 6 -18.11 -17.52 -13.17
C THR A 6 -17.73 -16.37 -14.08
N VAL A 7 -18.40 -16.31 -15.24
CA VAL A 7 -18.47 -15.10 -16.06
C VAL A 7 -19.11 -14.05 -15.17
N GLY A 8 -18.30 -13.18 -14.55
CA GLY A 8 -18.79 -12.11 -13.69
C GLY A 8 -19.88 -11.35 -14.41
N ALA A 9 -21.10 -11.37 -13.86
CA ALA A 9 -22.20 -10.60 -14.42
C ALA A 9 -21.76 -9.13 -14.52
N ALA A 10 -21.94 -8.52 -15.69
CA ALA A 10 -21.55 -7.13 -15.90
C ALA A 10 -22.32 -6.23 -14.90
N ARG A 11 -21.57 -5.57 -14.00
CA ARG A 11 -22.11 -4.59 -13.07
C ARG A 11 -22.68 -3.39 -13.84
N GLU A 12 -23.74 -2.78 -13.32
CA GLU A 12 -24.38 -1.61 -13.93
C GLU A 12 -23.92 -0.32 -13.24
N ALA A 13 -23.37 0.62 -14.01
CA ALA A 13 -23.05 1.96 -13.53
C ALA A 13 -24.33 2.82 -13.47
N VAL A 14 -24.83 3.04 -12.26
CA VAL A 14 -26.06 3.81 -11.99
C VAL A 14 -25.70 5.23 -11.54
N PRO A 15 -26.05 6.28 -12.29
CA PRO A 15 -25.74 7.65 -11.89
C PRO A 15 -26.58 8.10 -10.71
N PHE A 16 -25.98 8.82 -9.77
CA PHE A 16 -26.66 9.52 -8.69
C PHE A 16 -25.93 10.83 -8.37
N ARG A 17 -26.46 11.64 -7.46
CA ARG A 17 -25.85 12.93 -7.10
C ARG A 17 -25.98 13.25 -5.63
N VAL A 18 -25.01 14.01 -5.13
CA VAL A 18 -25.10 14.72 -3.86
C VAL A 18 -25.44 16.18 -4.16
N ILE A 19 -26.43 16.72 -3.45
CA ILE A 19 -26.76 18.14 -3.50
C ILE A 19 -26.28 18.75 -2.18
N THR A 20 -25.33 19.68 -2.27
CA THR A 20 -24.75 20.37 -1.11
C THR A 20 -25.73 21.39 -0.54
N ALA A 21 -25.46 21.90 0.68
CA ALA A 21 -26.32 22.88 1.34
C ALA A 21 -26.43 24.22 0.58
N ASP A 22 -25.46 24.56 -0.26
CA ASP A 22 -25.45 25.72 -1.16
C ASP A 22 -25.98 25.40 -2.57
N GLY A 23 -26.40 24.16 -2.84
CA GLY A 23 -27.04 23.76 -4.08
C GLY A 23 -26.08 23.32 -5.19
N GLU A 24 -24.78 23.18 -4.90
CA GLU A 24 -23.83 22.53 -5.80
C GLU A 24 -24.24 21.06 -5.99
N GLN A 25 -24.14 20.58 -7.25
CA GLN A 25 -24.42 19.19 -7.60
C GLN A 25 -23.09 18.48 -7.84
N ILE A 26 -22.89 17.38 -7.11
CA ILE A 26 -21.74 16.51 -7.28
C ILE A 26 -22.26 15.21 -7.89
N ASP A 27 -21.95 14.99 -9.16
CA ASP A 27 -22.32 13.77 -9.89
C ASP A 27 -21.43 12.59 -9.47
N LEU A 28 -22.07 11.46 -9.23
CA LEU A 28 -21.45 10.23 -8.76
C LEU A 28 -22.04 9.02 -9.50
N THR A 29 -21.36 7.89 -9.38
CA THR A 29 -21.79 6.63 -9.99
C THR A 29 -21.79 5.54 -8.93
N TYR A 30 -22.90 4.78 -8.85
CA TYR A 30 -23.02 3.58 -8.05
C TYR A 30 -22.80 2.36 -8.93
N SER A 31 -21.90 1.46 -8.54
CA SER A 31 -21.65 0.19 -9.24
C SER A 31 -22.63 -0.86 -8.73
N SER A 32 -23.78 -1.00 -9.38
CA SER A 32 -24.80 -1.99 -9.01
C SER A 32 -24.33 -3.42 -9.36
N PRO A 33 -24.50 -4.41 -8.46
CA PRO A 33 -24.08 -5.79 -8.71
C PRO A 33 -24.81 -6.46 -9.87
N ARG A 34 -25.99 -5.97 -10.24
CA ARG A 34 -26.84 -6.54 -11.29
C ARG A 34 -27.53 -5.41 -12.07
N PRO A 35 -27.73 -5.58 -13.39
CA PRO A 35 -28.52 -4.62 -14.17
C PRO A 35 -29.99 -4.63 -13.74
N ALA A 36 -30.56 -3.44 -13.52
CA ALA A 36 -31.96 -3.29 -13.15
C ALA A 36 -32.92 -3.89 -14.19
N ALA A 37 -32.57 -3.79 -15.48
CA ALA A 37 -33.38 -4.31 -16.58
C ALA A 37 -33.55 -5.84 -16.57
N SER A 38 -32.62 -6.57 -15.95
CA SER A 38 -32.63 -8.04 -15.88
C SER A 38 -32.80 -8.57 -14.44
N HIS A 39 -33.05 -7.70 -13.46
CA HIS A 39 -33.16 -8.10 -12.07
C HIS A 39 -34.53 -8.73 -11.77
N ASP A 40 -34.52 -9.99 -11.34
CA ASP A 40 -35.69 -10.69 -10.82
C ASP A 40 -35.64 -10.72 -9.29
N GLU A 41 -36.42 -9.85 -8.67
CA GLU A 41 -36.48 -9.73 -7.21
C GLU A 41 -37.06 -11.00 -6.55
N ALA A 42 -38.03 -11.66 -7.18
CA ALA A 42 -38.65 -12.85 -6.61
C ALA A 42 -37.65 -14.02 -6.57
N GLN A 43 -36.93 -14.23 -7.68
CA GLN A 43 -35.85 -15.21 -7.75
C GLN A 43 -34.73 -14.89 -6.75
N ALA A 44 -34.34 -13.60 -6.65
CA ALA A 44 -33.33 -13.17 -5.71
C ALA A 44 -33.74 -13.46 -4.26
N LEU A 45 -34.98 -13.16 -3.87
CA LEU A 45 -35.53 -13.44 -2.55
C LEU A 45 -35.55 -14.94 -2.25
N GLU A 46 -36.05 -15.76 -3.17
CA GLU A 46 -36.11 -17.22 -3.01
C GLU A 46 -34.72 -17.88 -2.86
N SER A 47 -33.66 -17.25 -3.40
CA SER A 47 -32.28 -17.72 -3.24
C SER A 47 -31.64 -17.36 -1.88
N GLN A 48 -32.24 -16.46 -1.10
CA GLN A 48 -31.62 -15.98 0.13
C GLN A 48 -31.78 -16.98 1.28
N PRO A 49 -30.72 -17.32 2.02
CA PRO A 49 -30.81 -18.27 3.12
C PRO A 49 -31.58 -17.72 4.34
N TRP A 50 -31.81 -16.41 4.39
CA TRP A 50 -32.55 -15.70 5.44
C TRP A 50 -34.00 -15.37 5.08
N PHE A 51 -34.46 -15.74 3.89
CA PHE A 51 -35.82 -15.51 3.44
C PHE A 51 -36.68 -16.78 3.62
N ASP A 52 -37.83 -16.61 4.26
CA ASP A 52 -38.90 -17.60 4.33
C ASP A 52 -40.24 -16.90 4.11
N SER A 53 -40.99 -17.34 3.09
CA SER A 53 -42.24 -16.68 2.70
C SER A 53 -43.26 -16.67 3.86
N GLY A 54 -43.73 -15.48 4.21
CA GLY A 54 -44.69 -15.26 5.30
C GLY A 54 -44.07 -15.26 6.70
N GLN A 55 -42.75 -15.38 6.82
CA GLN A 55 -42.02 -15.25 8.08
C GLN A 55 -41.23 -13.93 8.14
N PRO A 56 -40.88 -13.44 9.34
CA PRO A 56 -39.90 -12.37 9.49
C PRO A 56 -38.53 -12.79 8.95
N LEU A 57 -37.73 -11.80 8.55
CA LEU A 57 -36.33 -11.99 8.17
C LEU A 57 -35.54 -12.68 9.29
N HIS A 58 -34.79 -13.73 8.94
CA HIS A 58 -33.88 -14.42 9.85
C HIS A 58 -32.60 -13.61 10.07
N ASN A 59 -32.71 -12.44 10.71
CA ASN A 59 -31.60 -11.49 10.92
C ASN A 59 -30.35 -12.12 11.53
N TRP A 60 -30.52 -13.10 12.42
CA TRP A 60 -29.38 -13.77 13.04
C TRP A 60 -28.46 -14.44 12.00
N LYS A 61 -28.98 -14.91 10.86
CA LYS A 61 -28.13 -15.47 9.79
C LYS A 61 -27.27 -14.39 9.12
N LEU A 62 -27.82 -13.19 8.93
CA LEU A 62 -27.07 -12.05 8.40
C LEU A 62 -25.97 -11.61 9.37
N HIS A 63 -26.22 -11.67 10.68
CA HIS A 63 -25.24 -11.28 11.69
C HIS A 63 -24.00 -12.20 11.74
N GLU A 64 -24.09 -13.41 11.20
CA GLU A 64 -22.97 -14.37 11.12
C GLU A 64 -22.19 -14.28 9.80
N THR A 65 -22.55 -13.34 8.90
CA THR A 65 -21.87 -13.17 7.61
C THR A 65 -20.67 -12.25 7.78
N ASP A 66 -19.49 -12.69 7.31
CA ASP A 66 -18.29 -11.86 7.30
C ASP A 66 -18.41 -10.82 6.17
N PHE A 67 -18.04 -9.57 6.45
CA PHE A 67 -18.00 -8.51 5.44
C PHE A 67 -17.18 -8.92 4.20
N TYR A 68 -16.11 -9.68 4.40
CA TYR A 68 -15.22 -10.12 3.34
C TYR A 68 -15.87 -11.12 2.38
N ASP A 69 -16.91 -11.85 2.82
CA ASP A 69 -17.68 -12.76 1.97
C ASP A 69 -18.64 -12.00 1.04
N GLU A 70 -19.07 -10.81 1.44
CA GLU A 70 -19.99 -9.96 0.67
C GLU A 70 -19.28 -8.87 -0.12
N VAL A 71 -18.00 -8.61 0.16
CA VAL A 71 -17.29 -7.44 -0.37
C VAL A 71 -17.27 -7.41 -1.89
N GLU A 72 -17.07 -8.55 -2.56
CA GLU A 72 -17.07 -8.63 -4.02
C GLU A 72 -18.46 -8.31 -4.59
N THR A 73 -19.51 -8.84 -3.96
CA THR A 73 -20.89 -8.57 -4.39
C THR A 73 -21.24 -7.09 -4.20
N ILE A 74 -20.87 -6.50 -3.06
CA ILE A 74 -21.25 -5.11 -2.73
C ILE A 74 -20.38 -4.10 -3.48
N TRP A 75 -19.06 -4.29 -3.49
CA TRP A 75 -18.07 -3.32 -3.95
C TRP A 75 -17.47 -3.64 -5.32
N GLY A 76 -17.82 -4.81 -5.88
CA GLY A 76 -17.43 -5.22 -7.23
C GLY A 76 -16.14 -6.00 -7.31
N GLN A 77 -15.39 -6.10 -6.22
CA GLN A 77 -14.15 -6.86 -6.16
C GLN A 77 -13.77 -7.22 -4.73
N ARG A 78 -13.05 -8.33 -4.56
CA ARG A 78 -12.38 -8.70 -3.32
C ARG A 78 -11.07 -7.91 -3.17
N TRP A 79 -11.10 -6.84 -2.39
CA TRP A 79 -9.92 -6.00 -2.09
C TRP A 79 -9.03 -6.63 -1.02
N GLY A 80 -7.71 -6.49 -1.13
CA GLY A 80 -6.79 -7.03 -0.12
C GLY A 80 -5.42 -7.35 -0.71
N ALA A 81 -4.39 -6.71 -0.20
CA ALA A 81 -3.00 -6.94 -0.59
C ALA A 81 -2.21 -7.65 0.52
N GLU A 82 -2.87 -8.43 1.36
CA GLU A 82 -2.21 -9.19 2.42
C GLU A 82 -1.30 -10.31 1.88
N GLY A 83 -0.22 -10.59 2.61
CA GLY A 83 0.76 -11.63 2.26
C GLY A 83 1.69 -11.31 1.09
N ILE A 84 2.26 -12.37 0.50
CA ILE A 84 3.25 -12.32 -0.59
C ILE A 84 2.77 -13.01 -1.86
N GLY A 85 1.48 -13.39 -1.92
CA GLY A 85 0.89 -13.99 -3.11
C GLY A 85 0.96 -13.06 -4.32
N ARG A 86 0.62 -13.58 -5.49
CA ARG A 86 0.80 -12.86 -6.75
C ARG A 86 0.12 -11.49 -6.72
N LEU A 87 0.89 -10.43 -6.95
CA LEU A 87 0.41 -9.06 -7.07
C LEU A 87 -0.46 -8.93 -8.30
N ARG A 88 -1.70 -8.49 -8.09
CA ARG A 88 -2.71 -8.35 -9.15
C ARG A 88 -2.94 -6.91 -9.52
N GLU A 89 -3.00 -6.02 -8.53
CA GLU A 89 -3.36 -4.61 -8.76
C GLU A 89 -2.64 -3.66 -7.84
N VAL A 90 -2.26 -2.50 -8.41
CA VAL A 90 -1.61 -1.41 -7.69
C VAL A 90 -2.18 -0.06 -8.09
N LEU A 91 -2.05 0.94 -7.21
CA LEU A 91 -2.22 2.36 -7.53
C LEU A 91 -0.86 3.05 -7.48
N VAL A 92 -0.55 3.82 -8.53
CA VAL A 92 0.70 4.56 -8.67
C VAL A 92 0.45 6.01 -9.09
N SER A 93 1.43 6.89 -8.92
CA SER A 93 1.36 8.28 -9.39
C SER A 93 2.60 8.64 -10.16
N ARG A 94 2.40 9.17 -11.36
CA ARG A 94 3.49 9.61 -12.22
C ARG A 94 4.12 10.91 -11.68
N PRO A 95 5.46 11.05 -11.71
CA PRO A 95 6.13 12.29 -11.33
C PRO A 95 5.72 13.48 -12.20
N THR A 96 5.54 14.64 -11.56
CA THR A 96 5.19 15.92 -12.21
C THR A 96 6.15 17.03 -11.77
N GLU A 97 5.99 18.25 -12.30
CA GLU A 97 6.73 19.43 -11.87
C GLU A 97 6.56 19.76 -10.38
N ASN A 98 5.55 19.19 -9.72
CA ASN A 98 5.39 19.29 -8.27
C ASN A 98 6.62 18.76 -7.54
N GLU A 99 7.26 17.72 -8.07
CA GLU A 99 8.44 17.08 -7.49
C GLU A 99 9.74 17.87 -7.77
N THR A 100 9.70 18.97 -8.50
CA THR A 100 10.92 19.74 -8.85
C THR A 100 10.83 21.21 -8.44
N ARG A 101 10.14 21.49 -7.33
CA ARG A 101 10.00 22.86 -6.82
C ARG A 101 11.33 23.44 -6.30
N PRO A 102 11.63 24.73 -6.53
CA PRO A 102 12.85 25.37 -6.04
C PRO A 102 12.99 25.35 -4.51
N GLU A 103 11.88 25.40 -3.78
CA GLU A 103 11.85 25.35 -2.32
C GLU A 103 12.34 24.00 -1.80
N PHE A 104 12.00 22.91 -2.49
CA PHE A 104 12.43 21.56 -2.13
C PHE A 104 13.93 21.40 -2.33
N ALA A 105 14.47 21.93 -3.43
CA ALA A 105 15.91 21.93 -3.67
C ALA A 105 16.69 22.77 -2.65
N ARG A 106 16.15 23.93 -2.24
CA ARG A 106 16.80 24.85 -1.31
C ARG A 106 16.81 24.30 0.12
N GLU A 107 15.66 23.85 0.60
CA GLU A 107 15.48 23.34 1.96
C GLU A 107 15.44 21.81 1.99
N TRP A 108 16.32 21.17 1.23
CA TRP A 108 16.31 19.73 0.94
C TRP A 108 16.27 18.83 2.20
N GLN A 109 16.92 19.25 3.29
CA GLN A 109 16.89 18.51 4.56
C GLN A 109 15.50 18.53 5.21
N TYR A 110 14.82 19.68 5.21
CA TYR A 110 13.45 19.80 5.73
C TYR A 110 12.45 19.00 4.90
N TYR A 111 12.65 19.00 3.58
CA TYR A 111 11.85 18.24 2.62
C TYR A 111 12.29 16.80 2.42
N TYR A 112 13.21 16.30 3.27
CA TYR A 112 13.61 14.91 3.33
C TYR A 112 14.19 14.35 2.02
N SER A 113 14.94 15.17 1.27
CA SER A 113 15.74 14.72 0.12
C SER A 113 17.11 14.22 0.60
N THR A 114 17.82 13.44 -0.23
CA THR A 114 19.17 12.92 0.11
C THR A 114 20.29 13.92 -0.12
N ALA A 115 20.07 14.87 -1.04
CA ALA A 115 21.05 15.88 -1.40
C ALA A 115 20.37 17.19 -1.79
N SER A 116 21.17 18.27 -1.82
CA SER A 116 20.73 19.56 -2.35
C SER A 116 20.50 19.52 -3.85
N GLY A 117 19.53 20.27 -4.35
CA GLY A 117 19.15 20.30 -5.76
C GLY A 117 17.85 19.53 -6.03
N ASN A 118 17.42 19.52 -7.29
CA ASN A 118 16.24 18.77 -7.74
C ASN A 118 16.64 17.60 -8.62
N ALA A 119 15.77 16.60 -8.68
CA ALA A 119 15.82 15.57 -9.70
C ALA A 119 15.65 16.17 -11.11
N ASP A 120 16.26 15.52 -12.09
CA ASP A 120 15.91 15.68 -13.50
C ASP A 120 14.53 15.05 -13.72
N LEU A 121 13.52 15.88 -13.98
CA LEU A 121 12.14 15.42 -14.14
C LEU A 121 11.98 14.43 -15.29
N GLY A 122 12.70 14.61 -16.40
CA GLY A 122 12.61 13.72 -17.56
C GLY A 122 13.17 12.34 -17.24
N ARG A 123 14.32 12.28 -16.56
CA ARG A 123 14.89 11.02 -16.08
C ARG A 123 14.01 10.37 -15.01
N LEU A 124 13.48 11.15 -14.07
CA LEU A 124 12.58 10.67 -13.03
C LEU A 124 11.32 10.04 -13.63
N GLN A 125 10.70 10.70 -14.61
CA GLN A 125 9.54 10.15 -15.33
C GLN A 125 9.91 8.88 -16.09
N ALA A 126 11.04 8.86 -16.80
CA ALA A 126 11.46 7.68 -17.55
C ALA A 126 11.68 6.45 -16.64
N GLN A 127 12.32 6.63 -15.48
CA GLN A 127 12.56 5.56 -14.50
C GLN A 127 11.26 5.03 -13.89
N PHE A 128 10.33 5.93 -13.54
CA PHE A 128 8.99 5.55 -13.06
C PHE A 128 8.17 4.83 -14.13
N ASP A 129 8.17 5.33 -15.36
CA ASP A 129 7.47 4.72 -16.48
C ASP A 129 8.03 3.32 -16.80
N GLU A 130 9.36 3.13 -16.74
CA GLU A 130 10.02 1.81 -16.87
C GLU A 130 9.55 0.84 -15.77
N TYR A 131 9.59 1.26 -14.51
CA TYR A 131 9.13 0.43 -13.39
C TYR A 131 7.66 0.03 -13.53
N TYR A 132 6.78 0.96 -13.89
CA TYR A 132 5.37 0.68 -14.09
C TYR A 132 5.12 -0.26 -15.26
N GLN A 133 5.93 -0.15 -16.33
CA GLN A 133 5.88 -1.10 -17.43
C GLN A 133 6.32 -2.50 -17.00
N VAL A 134 7.35 -2.62 -16.16
CA VAL A 134 7.76 -3.92 -15.59
C VAL A 134 6.61 -4.55 -14.79
N LEU A 135 5.90 -3.79 -13.95
CA LEU A 135 4.71 -4.32 -13.25
C LEU A 135 3.66 -4.83 -14.24
N ALA A 136 3.34 -4.04 -15.26
CA ALA A 136 2.35 -4.40 -16.28
C ALA A 136 2.74 -5.65 -17.09
N ASP A 137 4.00 -5.76 -17.49
CA ASP A 137 4.54 -6.90 -18.23
C ASP A 137 4.47 -8.21 -17.43
N HIS A 138 4.43 -8.13 -16.10
CA HIS A 138 4.29 -9.27 -15.19
C HIS A 138 2.82 -9.55 -14.80
N GLY A 139 1.87 -8.87 -15.43
CA GLY A 139 0.44 -9.11 -15.30
C GLY A 139 -0.23 -8.35 -14.15
N VAL A 140 0.43 -7.34 -13.58
CA VAL A 140 -0.17 -6.44 -12.59
C VAL A 140 -1.00 -5.37 -13.32
N ARG A 141 -2.24 -5.14 -12.90
CA ARG A 141 -3.03 -3.99 -13.35
C ARG A 141 -2.55 -2.74 -12.62
N VAL A 142 -2.08 -1.76 -13.38
CA VAL A 142 -1.52 -0.52 -12.85
C VAL A 142 -2.56 0.60 -13.01
N HIS A 143 -3.14 1.03 -11.88
CA HIS A 143 -4.00 2.20 -11.82
C HIS A 143 -3.16 3.45 -11.61
N TYR A 144 -3.55 4.56 -12.24
CA TYR A 144 -2.85 5.83 -12.09
C TYR A 144 -3.74 6.83 -11.37
N VAL A 145 -3.18 7.51 -10.37
CA VAL A 145 -3.75 8.75 -9.85
C VAL A 145 -2.97 9.92 -10.43
N GLU A 146 -3.72 10.89 -10.96
CA GLU A 146 -3.20 12.18 -11.39
C GLU A 146 -3.54 13.19 -10.29
N PRO A 147 -2.63 13.42 -9.32
CA PRO A 147 -2.90 14.33 -8.22
C PRO A 147 -2.97 15.78 -8.74
N PRO A 148 -3.72 16.67 -8.07
CA PRO A 148 -3.80 18.07 -8.46
C PRO A 148 -2.42 18.74 -8.44
N VAL A 149 -2.11 19.55 -9.45
CA VAL A 149 -0.87 20.33 -9.49
C VAL A 149 -1.21 21.82 -9.70
N PRO A 150 -0.87 22.72 -8.74
CA PRO A 150 -0.22 22.44 -7.47
C PRO A 150 -1.15 21.74 -6.46
N ALA A 151 -0.62 20.79 -5.70
CA ALA A 151 -1.27 20.28 -4.51
C ALA A 151 -0.83 21.10 -3.30
N ILE A 152 -1.79 21.68 -2.56
CA ILE A 152 -1.53 22.46 -1.35
C ILE A 152 -2.22 21.78 -0.17
N GLY A 153 -1.43 21.43 0.83
CA GLY A 153 -1.87 20.84 2.08
C GLY A 153 -1.99 21.88 3.20
N ALA A 154 -2.12 21.38 4.43
CA ALA A 154 -2.31 22.23 5.61
C ALA A 154 -1.11 23.15 5.91
N TYR A 155 0.08 22.80 5.44
CA TYR A 155 1.34 23.49 5.77
C TYR A 155 2.16 23.93 4.55
N GLY A 156 1.53 24.02 3.36
CA GLY A 156 2.18 24.45 2.13
C GLY A 156 2.03 23.44 1.00
N TYR A 157 2.92 23.49 0.00
CA TYR A 157 2.92 22.54 -1.10
C TYR A 157 3.10 21.11 -0.60
N LEU A 158 2.27 20.19 -1.10
CA LEU A 158 2.47 18.78 -0.85
C LEU A 158 3.67 18.29 -1.66
N LYS A 159 4.56 17.54 -1.01
CA LYS A 159 5.69 16.86 -1.65
C LYS A 159 5.49 15.35 -1.63
N ASN A 160 6.21 14.63 -2.49
CA ASN A 160 6.17 13.18 -2.65
C ASN A 160 4.77 12.71 -3.06
N LEU A 161 4.15 13.36 -4.05
CA LEU A 161 2.89 12.86 -4.59
C LEU A 161 3.05 11.50 -5.31
N VAL A 162 4.30 11.09 -5.53
CA VAL A 162 4.69 9.81 -6.13
C VAL A 162 4.81 8.63 -5.15
N THR A 163 4.76 8.85 -3.82
CA THR A 163 4.95 7.76 -2.84
C THR A 163 3.63 7.13 -2.38
N LEU A 164 3.13 6.16 -3.14
CA LEU A 164 1.77 5.65 -2.97
C LEU A 164 1.61 4.59 -1.87
N ALA A 165 2.67 3.93 -1.41
CA ALA A 165 2.59 3.11 -0.19
C ALA A 165 2.05 3.91 1.01
N GLY A 166 2.27 5.23 1.01
CA GLY A 166 1.70 6.18 1.95
C GLY A 166 0.18 6.45 1.81
N GLY A 167 -0.49 5.88 0.80
CA GLY A 167 -1.90 6.11 0.51
C GLY A 167 -2.85 5.39 1.44
N GLY A 168 -2.46 4.20 1.91
CA GLY A 168 -3.25 3.35 2.77
C GLY A 168 -2.64 1.96 2.91
N LEU A 169 -3.18 1.15 3.82
CA LEU A 169 -3.00 -0.30 3.82
C LEU A 169 -4.32 -0.95 3.38
N VAL A 170 -4.32 -1.64 2.23
CA VAL A 170 -5.49 -2.40 1.76
C VAL A 170 -5.38 -3.83 2.26
N VAL A 171 -6.33 -4.26 3.08
CA VAL A 171 -6.32 -5.55 3.78
C VAL A 171 -7.75 -6.07 3.95
N ARG A 172 -7.96 -7.35 3.65
CA ARG A 172 -9.23 -8.10 3.87
C ARG A 172 -10.49 -7.26 3.61
N GLY A 173 -10.62 -6.69 2.41
CA GLY A 173 -11.83 -6.03 1.93
C GLY A 173 -11.87 -4.51 2.09
N GLY A 174 -10.91 -3.87 2.76
CA GLY A 174 -10.92 -2.42 2.94
C GLY A 174 -9.56 -1.80 3.20
N ALA A 175 -9.54 -0.48 3.40
CA ALA A 175 -8.31 0.30 3.55
C ALA A 175 -8.24 1.06 4.88
N ILE A 176 -7.04 1.12 5.45
CA ILE A 176 -6.68 2.05 6.52
C ILE A 176 -5.97 3.25 5.89
N VAL A 177 -6.57 4.44 5.93
CA VAL A 177 -5.97 5.65 5.36
C VAL A 177 -5.01 6.30 6.37
N HIS A 178 -3.85 6.72 5.87
CA HIS A 178 -2.74 7.18 6.68
C HIS A 178 -2.97 8.54 7.32
N ARG A 179 -2.17 8.79 8.35
CA ARG A 179 -1.94 10.14 8.87
C ARG A 179 -0.44 10.37 9.03
N MET A 180 0.15 10.92 7.98
CA MET A 180 1.59 11.06 7.73
C MET A 180 2.38 11.63 8.90
N GLY A 181 3.43 10.97 9.37
CA GLY A 181 4.28 11.47 10.45
C GLY A 181 5.50 12.23 9.95
N LEU A 182 5.99 11.87 8.75
CA LEU A 182 7.24 12.40 8.21
C LEU A 182 7.05 13.77 7.54
N GLY A 183 7.16 14.83 8.33
CA GLY A 183 7.14 16.20 7.83
C GLY A 183 5.73 16.75 7.55
N ALA A 184 5.55 18.03 7.84
CA ALA A 184 4.25 18.68 7.74
C ALA A 184 3.78 18.85 6.28
N TRP A 185 4.72 18.86 5.33
CA TRP A 185 4.48 18.96 3.89
C TRP A 185 3.79 17.74 3.27
N GLN A 186 3.50 16.68 4.04
CA GLN A 186 2.67 15.56 3.58
C GLN A 186 1.20 15.66 4.02
N ARG A 187 0.87 16.60 4.91
CA ARG A 187 -0.47 16.71 5.52
C ARG A 187 -1.47 17.27 4.54
N GLY A 188 -2.43 16.44 4.14
CA GLY A 188 -3.42 16.73 3.10
C GLY A 188 -3.39 15.70 1.97
N ARG A 189 -2.32 14.91 1.85
CA ARG A 189 -2.22 13.81 0.86
C ARG A 189 -3.35 12.79 1.08
N GLU A 190 -3.72 12.53 2.33
CA GLU A 190 -4.80 11.62 2.70
C GLU A 190 -6.14 11.97 2.04
N VAL A 191 -6.41 13.25 1.75
CA VAL A 191 -7.64 13.67 1.05
C VAL A 191 -7.62 13.22 -0.41
N ILE A 192 -6.47 13.35 -1.08
CA ILE A 192 -6.30 12.93 -2.48
C ILE A 192 -6.40 11.41 -2.56
N TRP A 193 -5.70 10.69 -1.69
CA TRP A 193 -5.66 9.23 -1.68
C TRP A 193 -7.00 8.60 -1.30
N THR A 194 -7.72 9.17 -0.32
CA THR A 194 -9.09 8.74 0.02
C THR A 194 -10.01 8.84 -1.20
N LYS A 195 -9.93 9.93 -1.97
CA LYS A 195 -10.74 10.11 -3.18
C LYS A 195 -10.36 9.12 -4.28
N ALA A 196 -9.07 8.84 -4.46
CA ALA A 196 -8.60 7.83 -5.42
C ALA A 196 -9.11 6.43 -5.04
N LEU A 197 -8.97 6.02 -3.77
CA LEU A 197 -9.48 4.76 -3.25
C LEU A 197 -11.00 4.65 -3.41
N ALA A 198 -11.74 5.70 -3.06
CA ALA A 198 -13.19 5.74 -3.23
C ALA A 198 -13.62 5.66 -4.71
N ALA A 199 -12.90 6.31 -5.62
CA ALA A 199 -13.15 6.24 -7.06
C ALA A 199 -12.89 4.83 -7.62
N LEU A 200 -11.94 4.10 -7.06
CA LEU A 200 -11.67 2.69 -7.37
C LEU A 200 -12.69 1.74 -6.73
N GLY A 201 -13.53 2.22 -5.80
CA GLY A 201 -14.49 1.38 -5.08
C GLY A 201 -13.88 0.59 -3.91
N VAL A 202 -12.75 1.05 -3.36
CA VAL A 202 -12.12 0.44 -2.17
C VAL A 202 -12.83 0.94 -0.91
N PRO A 203 -13.38 0.05 -0.06
CA PRO A 203 -13.94 0.42 1.24
C PRO A 203 -12.88 1.03 2.16
N ILE A 204 -13.26 1.95 3.03
CA ILE A 204 -12.36 2.57 4.00
C ILE A 204 -12.82 2.23 5.41
N TYR A 205 -11.98 1.54 6.18
CA TYR A 205 -12.26 1.20 7.58
C TYR A 205 -12.14 2.44 8.47
N LEU A 206 -11.03 3.16 8.32
CA LEU A 206 -10.80 4.42 9.02
C LEU A 206 -9.74 5.25 8.31
N THR A 207 -9.73 6.54 8.64
CA THR A 207 -8.57 7.42 8.50
C THR A 207 -7.95 7.61 9.88
N ILE A 208 -6.64 7.43 10.01
CA ILE A 208 -5.95 7.59 11.30
C ILE A 208 -6.17 9.03 11.81
N HIS A 209 -6.63 9.16 13.06
CA HIS A 209 -7.17 10.43 13.56
C HIS A 209 -6.76 10.75 15.01
N GLY A 210 -7.22 11.90 15.52
CA GLY A 210 -6.91 12.38 16.87
C GLY A 210 -5.41 12.72 17.02
N ARG A 211 -4.74 12.08 17.98
CA ARG A 211 -3.27 12.18 18.14
C ARG A 211 -2.51 11.10 17.38
N GLY A 212 -3.21 10.16 16.76
CA GLY A 212 -2.60 9.03 16.06
C GLY A 212 -1.83 9.48 14.84
N ILE A 213 -0.63 8.97 14.69
CA ILE A 213 0.26 9.14 13.54
C ILE A 213 0.65 7.74 13.08
N GLY A 214 0.57 7.50 11.77
CA GLY A 214 0.93 6.20 11.21
C GLY A 214 0.83 6.20 9.70
N GLU A 215 1.79 5.51 9.09
CA GLU A 215 1.87 5.28 7.65
C GLU A 215 1.79 3.76 7.33
N PRO A 216 0.67 3.08 7.66
CA PRO A 216 0.56 1.61 7.65
C PRO A 216 0.97 0.91 6.36
N GLY A 217 0.62 1.39 5.18
CA GLY A 217 0.98 0.85 3.88
C GLY A 217 2.47 0.86 3.54
N ALA A 218 3.32 1.51 4.35
CA ALA A 218 4.78 1.36 4.30
C ALA A 218 5.29 0.28 5.30
N GLY A 219 4.40 -0.47 5.94
CA GLY A 219 4.69 -1.71 6.64
C GLY A 219 4.95 -2.88 5.68
N ARG A 220 5.17 -4.09 6.21
CA ARG A 220 5.48 -5.27 5.39
C ARG A 220 4.78 -6.52 5.89
N TRP A 221 4.24 -7.30 4.98
CA TRP A 221 3.72 -8.63 5.27
C TRP A 221 4.86 -9.63 5.48
N LEU A 222 4.76 -10.46 6.53
CA LEU A 222 5.57 -11.68 6.61
C LEU A 222 4.90 -12.85 5.87
N ASP A 223 3.58 -12.88 6.01
CA ASP A 223 2.66 -13.87 5.45
C ASP A 223 1.26 -13.23 5.41
N SER A 224 0.23 -13.97 4.98
CA SER A 224 -1.14 -13.43 4.87
C SER A 224 -1.80 -13.12 6.22
N GLY A 225 -1.24 -13.60 7.34
CA GLY A 225 -1.78 -13.43 8.68
C GLY A 225 -0.94 -12.50 9.56
N THR A 226 0.24 -12.09 9.12
CA THR A 226 1.21 -11.36 9.95
C THR A 226 1.73 -10.10 9.25
N PHE A 227 1.48 -8.95 9.86
CA PHE A 227 1.92 -7.65 9.38
C PHE A 227 2.99 -7.05 10.31
N VAL A 228 4.11 -6.63 9.74
CA VAL A 228 5.21 -5.96 10.46
C VAL A 228 5.06 -4.47 10.30
N PHE A 229 5.02 -3.79 11.44
CA PHE A 229 4.92 -2.35 11.48
C PHE A 229 5.85 -1.75 12.54
N ASN A 230 6.38 -0.56 12.23
CA ASN A 230 7.49 0.02 12.96
C ASN A 230 7.04 1.22 13.81
N ASP A 231 7.36 1.20 15.10
CA ASP A 231 7.27 2.37 15.97
C ASP A 231 8.51 3.24 15.74
N SER A 232 8.28 4.43 15.15
CA SER A 232 9.35 5.26 14.61
C SER A 232 8.94 6.73 14.55
N VAL A 233 9.75 7.57 13.91
CA VAL A 233 9.40 8.97 13.63
C VAL A 233 8.15 9.16 12.75
N VAL A 234 7.59 8.10 12.16
CA VAL A 234 6.40 8.15 11.28
C VAL A 234 5.18 7.44 11.83
N ALA A 235 5.29 6.90 13.05
CA ALA A 235 4.19 6.28 13.77
C ALA A 235 4.25 6.67 15.24
N ASN A 236 3.14 6.64 15.95
CA ASN A 236 3.16 6.78 17.40
C ASN A 236 2.19 5.81 18.05
N GLU A 237 2.29 5.65 19.37
CA GLU A 237 1.47 4.72 20.16
C GLU A 237 -0.04 4.78 19.82
N GLU A 238 -0.59 5.98 19.61
CA GLU A 238 -2.02 6.12 19.29
C GLU A 238 -2.34 5.69 17.85
N GLY A 239 -1.45 5.94 16.89
CA GLY A 239 -1.62 5.43 15.53
C GLY A 239 -1.47 3.91 15.48
N LEU A 240 -0.48 3.37 16.18
CA LEU A 240 -0.28 1.92 16.33
C LEU A 240 -1.51 1.24 16.93
N ARG A 241 -2.12 1.85 17.96
CA ARG A 241 -3.36 1.34 18.57
C ARG A 241 -4.52 1.29 17.58
N GLN A 242 -4.66 2.30 16.71
CA GLN A 242 -5.72 2.33 15.69
C GLN A 242 -5.47 1.29 14.59
N ILE A 243 -4.23 1.12 14.15
CA ILE A 243 -3.85 0.11 13.15
C ILE A 243 -4.08 -1.30 13.72
N GLU A 244 -3.58 -1.57 14.93
CA GLU A 244 -3.74 -2.86 15.60
C GLU A 244 -5.22 -3.21 15.82
N PHE A 245 -6.06 -2.24 16.20
CA PHE A 245 -7.49 -2.46 16.36
C PHE A 245 -8.15 -2.99 15.07
N VAL A 246 -7.78 -2.44 13.91
CA VAL A 246 -8.31 -2.90 12.62
C VAL A 246 -7.76 -4.29 12.29
N LEU A 247 -6.44 -4.48 12.38
CA LEU A 247 -5.80 -5.75 12.04
C LEU A 247 -6.28 -6.91 12.93
N ASP A 248 -6.40 -6.70 14.25
CA ASP A 248 -6.91 -7.70 15.21
C ASP A 248 -8.36 -8.08 14.93
N THR A 249 -9.22 -7.10 14.60
CA THR A 249 -10.61 -7.37 14.19
C THR A 249 -10.68 -8.20 12.90
N LEU A 250 -9.65 -8.09 12.05
CA LEU A 250 -9.48 -8.85 10.81
C LEU A 250 -8.69 -10.16 11.04
N GLY A 251 -8.36 -10.53 12.28
CA GLY A 251 -7.60 -11.74 12.60
C GLY A 251 -6.15 -11.72 12.10
N VAL A 252 -5.58 -10.54 11.86
CA VAL A 252 -4.19 -10.33 11.44
C VAL A 252 -3.34 -9.95 12.64
N GLU A 253 -2.26 -10.68 12.88
CA GLU A 253 -1.25 -10.35 13.89
C GLU A 253 -0.42 -9.16 13.42
N MET A 254 -0.28 -8.14 14.27
CA MET A 254 0.67 -7.04 14.02
C MET A 254 1.93 -7.22 14.89
N ILE A 255 3.07 -7.44 14.26
CA ILE A 255 4.38 -7.41 14.92
C ILE A 255 4.87 -5.96 14.94
N ARG A 256 5.07 -5.44 16.15
CA ARG A 256 5.65 -4.12 16.39
C ARG A 256 7.16 -4.21 16.48
N THR A 257 7.86 -3.46 15.62
CA THR A 257 9.32 -3.32 15.64
C THR A 257 9.73 -1.92 16.04
N TYR A 258 11.01 -1.75 16.34
CA TYR A 258 11.58 -0.46 16.71
C TYR A 258 12.87 -0.21 15.93
N SER A 259 12.99 0.98 15.34
CA SER A 259 14.18 1.41 14.61
C SER A 259 14.84 2.64 15.25
N PRO A 260 16.16 2.82 15.12
CA PRO A 260 16.85 3.98 15.69
C PRO A 260 16.40 5.30 15.00
N GLY A 261 16.01 6.32 15.78
CA GLY A 261 15.63 7.63 15.23
C GLY A 261 16.76 8.64 15.16
N TRP A 262 16.52 9.77 14.47
CA TRP A 262 17.39 10.95 14.54
C TRP A 262 16.93 11.92 15.63
N VAL A 263 17.88 12.68 16.20
CA VAL A 263 17.58 13.75 17.18
C VAL A 263 18.05 15.10 16.66
N GLN A 264 19.33 15.21 16.27
CA GLN A 264 19.94 16.48 15.85
C GLN A 264 20.48 16.48 14.41
N THR A 265 20.82 15.31 13.87
CA THR A 265 21.42 15.17 12.55
C THR A 265 20.93 13.89 11.90
N THR A 266 20.75 13.92 10.58
CA THR A 266 20.57 12.73 9.76
C THR A 266 21.90 12.25 9.16
N GLY A 267 23.04 12.89 9.46
CA GLY A 267 24.36 12.42 9.01
C GLY A 267 24.55 12.51 7.49
N HIS A 268 24.98 11.41 6.84
CA HIS A 268 25.20 11.30 5.39
C HIS A 268 23.93 10.99 4.58
N GLY A 269 22.76 11.32 5.10
CA GLY A 269 21.47 11.07 4.46
C GLY A 269 20.48 10.46 5.43
N ASN A 270 19.19 10.50 5.11
CA ASN A 270 18.15 10.10 6.06
C ASN A 270 18.06 8.58 6.19
N VAL A 271 19.01 7.94 6.88
CA VAL A 271 19.04 6.47 7.12
C VAL A 271 17.62 6.04 7.43
N GLY A 272 17.01 5.26 6.53
CA GLY A 272 15.56 5.02 6.40
C GLY A 272 14.88 4.39 7.61
N THR A 273 14.94 5.04 8.76
CA THR A 273 14.52 4.55 10.06
C THR A 273 13.07 4.93 10.36
N THR A 274 12.25 4.90 9.31
CA THR A 274 10.88 5.38 9.33
C THR A 274 9.93 4.20 9.20
N HIS A 275 10.07 3.41 8.15
CA HIS A 275 9.08 2.42 7.73
C HIS A 275 9.65 1.00 7.74
N ALA A 276 8.79 -0.01 7.81
CA ALA A 276 9.24 -1.40 7.77
C ALA A 276 9.79 -1.79 6.40
N ASP A 277 9.26 -1.18 5.33
CA ASP A 277 9.75 -1.35 3.96
C ASP A 277 11.18 -0.80 3.72
N MET A 278 11.79 -0.21 4.74
CA MET A 278 13.19 0.24 4.72
C MET A 278 14.13 -0.70 5.49
N PHE A 279 13.65 -1.76 6.14
CA PHE A 279 14.53 -2.74 6.77
C PHE A 279 14.14 -4.19 6.55
N VAL A 280 12.94 -4.51 6.06
CA VAL A 280 12.54 -5.90 5.80
C VAL A 280 11.80 -6.03 4.46
N MET A 281 12.04 -7.15 3.78
CA MET A 281 11.29 -7.58 2.60
C MET A 281 11.22 -9.10 2.57
N ILE A 282 10.03 -9.65 2.27
CA ILE A 282 9.84 -11.09 2.09
C ILE A 282 9.74 -11.40 0.60
N PRO A 283 10.80 -11.95 -0.03
CA PRO A 283 10.81 -12.25 -1.45
C PRO A 283 10.14 -13.58 -1.79
N ASP A 284 10.10 -14.50 -0.83
CA ASP A 284 9.60 -15.87 -1.00
C ASP A 284 9.21 -16.47 0.36
N GLU A 285 8.50 -17.59 0.34
CA GLU A 285 8.14 -18.33 1.55
C GLU A 285 9.39 -18.74 2.33
N GLY A 286 9.47 -18.31 3.59
CA GLY A 286 10.60 -18.63 4.48
C GLY A 286 11.92 -17.93 4.13
N VAL A 287 11.94 -16.97 3.21
CA VAL A 287 13.11 -16.13 2.93
C VAL A 287 12.84 -14.70 3.38
N CYS A 288 13.83 -14.03 3.98
CA CYS A 288 13.72 -12.65 4.44
C CYS A 288 14.98 -11.88 4.05
N VAL A 289 14.82 -10.75 3.36
CA VAL A 289 15.89 -9.76 3.19
C VAL A 289 15.78 -8.76 4.34
N LEU A 290 16.86 -8.59 5.10
CA LEU A 290 16.86 -7.80 6.33
C LEU A 290 18.02 -6.81 6.36
N ALA A 291 17.76 -5.57 6.76
CA ALA A 291 18.78 -4.62 7.19
C ALA A 291 18.87 -4.65 8.73
N PRO A 292 19.62 -5.60 9.33
CA PRO A 292 19.58 -5.86 10.77
C PRO A 292 20.08 -4.69 11.63
N HIS A 293 20.82 -3.76 11.04
CA HIS A 293 21.33 -2.56 11.70
C HIS A 293 20.26 -1.49 11.95
N LEU A 294 19.03 -1.67 11.44
CA LEU A 294 17.93 -0.70 11.53
C LEU A 294 16.72 -1.19 12.32
N VAL A 295 16.77 -2.39 12.88
CA VAL A 295 15.65 -2.98 13.62
C VAL A 295 16.13 -3.57 14.94
N ASP A 296 15.25 -3.61 15.93
CA ASP A 296 15.56 -4.22 17.21
C ASP A 296 15.79 -5.73 17.09
N TYR A 297 16.66 -6.25 17.97
CA TYR A 297 17.01 -7.68 17.98
C TYR A 297 15.82 -8.60 18.36
N GLY A 298 14.73 -8.03 18.91
CA GLY A 298 13.51 -8.77 19.16
C GLY A 298 12.94 -9.34 17.86
N PHE A 299 12.83 -8.51 16.84
CA PHE A 299 12.34 -8.91 15.51
C PHE A 299 13.23 -9.98 14.85
N VAL A 300 14.55 -9.86 14.97
CA VAL A 300 15.50 -10.88 14.46
C VAL A 300 15.23 -12.25 15.09
N ARG A 301 14.93 -12.29 16.40
CA ARG A 301 14.56 -13.55 17.07
C ARG A 301 13.20 -14.06 16.59
N GLU A 302 12.23 -13.19 16.30
CA GLU A 302 10.95 -13.63 15.75
C GLU A 302 11.12 -14.27 14.36
N LEU A 303 11.92 -13.67 13.48
CA LEU A 303 12.26 -14.26 12.17
C LEU A 303 12.92 -15.64 12.34
N ALA A 304 13.89 -15.75 13.26
CA ALA A 304 14.55 -17.02 13.54
C ALA A 304 13.61 -18.09 14.13
N ARG A 305 12.66 -17.72 15.00
CA ARG A 305 11.66 -18.65 15.54
C ARG A 305 10.64 -19.13 14.50
N ARG A 306 10.44 -18.33 13.45
CA ARG A 306 9.61 -18.65 12.29
C ARG A 306 10.40 -19.34 11.18
N ASP A 307 11.64 -19.76 11.46
CA ASP A 307 12.52 -20.50 10.55
C ASP A 307 12.83 -19.76 9.23
N PHE A 308 12.85 -18.42 9.23
CA PHE A 308 13.26 -17.65 8.05
C PHE A 308 14.77 -17.82 7.76
N GLN A 309 15.09 -18.06 6.49
CA GLN A 309 16.42 -17.79 5.94
C GLN A 309 16.61 -16.28 5.79
N ILE A 310 17.46 -15.71 6.64
CA ILE A 310 17.76 -14.27 6.63
C ILE A 310 18.92 -13.99 5.66
N ILE A 311 18.69 -13.11 4.69
CA ILE A 311 19.68 -12.51 3.79
C ILE A 311 19.95 -11.10 4.31
N ASP A 312 21.16 -10.89 4.84
CA ASP A 312 21.56 -9.59 5.38
C ASP A 312 21.88 -8.59 4.26
N VAL A 313 21.35 -7.38 4.38
CA VAL A 313 21.77 -6.21 3.61
C VAL A 313 22.99 -5.58 4.30
N PRO A 314 24.17 -5.60 3.68
CA PRO A 314 25.35 -4.96 4.23
C PRO A 314 25.15 -3.43 4.27
N VAL A 315 25.79 -2.76 5.23
CA VAL A 315 25.64 -1.31 5.44
C VAL A 315 26.05 -0.53 4.19
N GLU A 316 27.03 -1.03 3.45
CA GLU A 316 27.56 -0.44 2.22
C GLU A 316 26.55 -0.47 1.06
N GLU A 317 25.64 -1.45 1.02
CA GLU A 317 24.62 -1.60 -0.02
C GLU A 317 23.24 -1.10 0.44
N TYR A 318 23.11 -0.60 1.67
CA TYR A 318 21.81 -0.19 2.24
C TYR A 318 21.06 0.81 1.34
N TRP A 319 21.79 1.79 0.80
CA TRP A 319 21.21 2.86 -0.01
C TRP A 319 20.87 2.48 -1.45
N ASP A 320 21.20 1.24 -1.85
CA ASP A 320 20.70 0.66 -3.08
C ASP A 320 19.24 0.17 -2.93
N LEU A 321 18.71 0.19 -1.70
CA LEU A 321 17.30 -0.06 -1.35
C LEU A 321 16.77 -1.46 -1.70
N ALA A 322 17.58 -2.51 -1.51
CA ALA A 322 17.14 -3.89 -1.74
C ALA A 322 15.87 -4.29 -0.97
N VAL A 323 15.73 -3.83 0.28
CA VAL A 323 14.54 -4.08 1.11
C VAL A 323 13.31 -3.28 0.66
N ASN A 324 13.47 -2.22 -0.14
CA ASN A 324 12.34 -1.49 -0.71
C ASN A 324 11.86 -2.08 -2.06
N ALA A 325 12.27 -3.31 -2.37
CA ALA A 325 11.78 -4.09 -3.50
C ALA A 325 10.29 -4.45 -3.35
N VAL A 326 9.65 -4.76 -4.48
CA VAL A 326 8.27 -5.27 -4.55
C VAL A 326 8.28 -6.74 -4.93
N THR A 327 7.65 -7.57 -4.11
CA THR A 327 7.44 -8.99 -4.40
C THR A 327 6.30 -9.13 -5.40
N LEU A 328 6.57 -9.65 -6.59
CA LEU A 328 5.54 -9.87 -7.62
C LEU A 328 4.70 -11.10 -7.33
N GLU A 329 5.35 -12.16 -6.87
CA GLU A 329 4.80 -13.44 -6.41
C GLU A 329 5.91 -14.15 -5.63
N PRO A 330 5.63 -15.18 -4.82
CA PRO A 330 6.67 -15.89 -4.08
C PRO A 330 7.78 -16.37 -5.01
N GLY A 331 9.03 -16.01 -4.69
CA GLY A 331 10.20 -16.34 -5.49
C GLY A 331 10.47 -15.39 -6.65
N LYS A 332 9.77 -14.25 -6.77
CA LYS A 332 10.02 -13.25 -7.82
C LYS A 332 9.83 -11.82 -7.32
N VAL A 333 10.87 -11.00 -7.48
CA VAL A 333 10.87 -9.61 -7.01
C VAL A 333 11.31 -8.62 -8.09
N VAL A 334 10.80 -7.39 -8.02
CA VAL A 334 11.38 -6.23 -8.72
C VAL A 334 12.15 -5.40 -7.70
N MET A 335 13.41 -5.12 -8.00
CA MET A 335 14.35 -4.45 -7.10
C MET A 335 15.06 -3.31 -7.83
N ASN A 336 15.51 -2.30 -7.07
CA ASN A 336 16.33 -1.24 -7.65
C ASN A 336 17.71 -1.79 -8.11
N ALA A 337 18.29 -1.15 -9.12
CA ALA A 337 19.64 -1.44 -9.58
C ALA A 337 20.67 -1.16 -8.47
N GLY A 338 21.51 -2.15 -8.15
CA GLY A 338 22.46 -2.12 -7.05
C GLY A 338 22.47 -3.43 -6.25
N SER A 339 22.94 -3.40 -5.01
CA SER A 339 22.95 -4.51 -4.04
C SER A 339 23.44 -5.87 -4.57
N PRO A 340 24.63 -5.95 -5.18
CA PRO A 340 25.09 -7.18 -5.84
C PRO A 340 25.22 -8.38 -4.90
N THR A 341 25.59 -8.17 -3.62
CA THR A 341 25.70 -9.30 -2.68
C THR A 341 24.34 -9.83 -2.27
N VAL A 342 23.34 -8.96 -2.09
CA VAL A 342 21.96 -9.35 -1.79
C VAL A 342 21.33 -10.11 -2.97
N ILE A 343 21.57 -9.67 -4.21
CA ILE A 343 21.08 -10.35 -5.42
C ILE A 343 21.63 -11.77 -5.52
N ALA A 344 22.95 -11.93 -5.39
CA ALA A 344 23.57 -13.25 -5.46
C ALA A 344 23.02 -14.21 -4.38
N ALA A 345 22.70 -13.68 -3.19
CA ALA A 345 22.08 -14.46 -2.13
C ALA A 345 20.61 -14.82 -2.43
N LEU A 346 19.84 -13.90 -3.02
CA LEU A 346 18.46 -14.12 -3.46
C LEU A 346 18.39 -15.18 -4.58
N GLU A 347 19.19 -15.03 -5.62
CA GLU A 347 19.28 -16.00 -6.72
C GLU A 347 19.76 -17.37 -6.22
N GLY A 348 20.71 -17.38 -5.28
CA GLY A 348 21.15 -18.60 -4.60
C GLY A 348 20.07 -19.27 -3.76
N ALA A 349 19.07 -18.51 -3.30
CA ALA A 349 17.87 -19.01 -2.62
C ALA A 349 16.72 -19.37 -3.59
N GLY A 350 16.92 -19.23 -4.90
CA GLY A 350 15.91 -19.55 -5.92
C GLY A 350 14.96 -18.40 -6.27
N VAL A 351 15.23 -17.18 -5.78
CA VAL A 351 14.42 -15.99 -6.09
C VAL A 351 14.89 -15.37 -7.41
N GLU A 352 13.95 -15.17 -8.33
CA GLU A 352 14.16 -14.38 -9.54
C GLU A 352 14.15 -12.88 -9.21
N VAL A 353 15.22 -12.17 -9.60
CA VAL A 353 15.37 -10.73 -9.36
C VAL A 353 15.32 -9.97 -10.67
N ILE A 354 14.35 -9.08 -10.82
CA ILE A 354 14.25 -8.13 -11.94
C ILE A 354 14.73 -6.77 -11.45
N GLN A 355 15.72 -6.17 -12.12
CA GLN A 355 16.24 -4.86 -11.75
C GLN A 355 15.70 -3.74 -12.63
N VAL A 356 15.40 -2.60 -12.00
CA VAL A 356 15.10 -1.32 -12.67
C VAL A 356 15.96 -0.21 -12.06
N ASP A 357 16.32 0.81 -12.83
CA ASP A 357 17.06 1.96 -12.31
C ASP A 357 16.11 3.00 -11.68
N PHE A 358 16.20 3.21 -10.36
CA PHE A 358 15.45 4.22 -9.62
C PHE A 358 16.35 5.33 -9.03
N SER A 359 17.56 5.47 -9.54
CA SER A 359 18.59 6.37 -9.00
C SER A 359 18.21 7.86 -8.96
N GLU A 360 17.31 8.32 -9.85
CA GLU A 360 16.86 9.72 -9.83
C GLU A 360 15.82 9.96 -8.73
N SER A 361 14.98 8.95 -8.44
CA SER A 361 14.03 8.96 -7.31
C SER A 361 14.76 9.16 -5.98
N HIS A 362 15.93 8.54 -5.83
CA HIS A 362 16.73 8.61 -4.61
C HIS A 362 17.22 10.03 -4.31
N LYS A 363 17.42 10.87 -5.32
CA LYS A 363 17.83 12.27 -5.13
C LYS A 363 16.71 13.15 -4.58
N PHE A 364 15.48 12.85 -4.97
CA PHE A 364 14.34 13.71 -4.73
C PHE A 364 13.44 13.25 -3.56
N ALA A 365 13.09 11.97 -3.47
CA ALA A 365 12.05 11.50 -2.55
C ALA A 365 12.49 10.42 -1.55
N ILE A 366 13.71 9.85 -1.67
CA ILE A 366 14.09 8.59 -0.98
C ILE A 366 13.00 7.52 -1.22
N ALA A 367 12.38 7.54 -2.39
CA ALA A 367 11.32 6.59 -2.73
C ALA A 367 11.94 5.44 -3.50
N GLY A 368 11.99 4.26 -2.87
CA GLY A 368 12.20 3.01 -3.60
C GLY A 368 10.91 2.52 -4.25
N LEU A 369 10.95 1.31 -4.79
CA LEU A 369 9.87 0.75 -5.60
C LEU A 369 8.60 0.50 -4.78
N HIS A 370 8.75 -0.08 -3.58
CA HIS A 370 7.63 -0.30 -2.67
C HIS A 370 7.01 1.04 -2.25
N CYS A 371 7.81 2.02 -1.86
CA CYS A 371 7.30 3.35 -1.51
C CYS A 371 6.46 3.99 -2.61
N ALA A 372 6.79 3.75 -3.89
CA ALA A 372 6.09 4.28 -5.05
C ALA A 372 4.80 3.53 -5.42
N THR A 373 4.45 2.48 -4.66
CA THR A 373 3.41 1.51 -5.04
C THR A 373 2.42 1.33 -3.90
N LEU A 374 1.14 1.64 -4.14
CA LEU A 374 0.07 1.20 -3.24
C LEU A 374 -0.46 -0.14 -3.75
N GLU A 375 -0.20 -1.21 -3.02
CA GLU A 375 -0.73 -2.52 -3.36
C GLU A 375 -2.23 -2.59 -3.01
N LEU A 376 -3.06 -3.01 -3.96
CA LEU A 376 -4.52 -3.06 -3.81
C LEU A 376 -5.05 -4.49 -3.73
N VAL A 377 -4.46 -5.40 -4.51
CA VAL A 377 -4.90 -6.80 -4.61
C VAL A 377 -3.71 -7.73 -4.79
N ARG A 378 -3.65 -8.77 -3.95
CA ARG A 378 -2.81 -9.96 -4.11
C ARG A 378 -3.66 -11.22 -4.10
N ASP A 379 -3.17 -12.28 -4.74
CA ASP A 379 -3.73 -13.62 -4.51
C ASP A 379 -3.55 -13.99 -3.03
N GLN A 380 -4.65 -14.35 -2.38
CA GLN A 380 -4.65 -14.76 -0.98
C GLN A 380 -4.57 -16.28 -0.88
N PRO A 381 -3.83 -16.84 0.10
CA PRO A 381 -3.88 -18.27 0.36
C PRO A 381 -5.32 -18.67 0.72
N SER A 382 -5.74 -19.81 0.17
CA SER A 382 -7.10 -20.35 0.29
C SER A 382 -7.48 -20.74 1.71
#